data_AF-A0A3R8ZS87-F1
#
_entry.id   AF-A0A3R8ZS87-F1
#
_cell.length_a   1.000
_cell.length_b   1.000
_cell.length_c   1.000
_cell.angle_alpha   90.00
_cell.angle_beta   90.00
_cell.angle_gamma   90.00
#
_symmetry.space_group_name_H-M   'P 1'
#
loop_
_entity.id
_entity.type
_entity.pdbx_description
1 polymer ?
#
loop_
_entity_poly.entity_id
_entity_poly.type
_entity_poly.pdbx_seq_one_letter_code
_entity_poly.pdbx_strand_id
1 'polypeptide(L)'
;MKKQKKLVKKLLLASCIVLSFNAFAYDLYNPQHSYAAGSYVTLDGKTYRAKWWVGAGQRPDAVVENPWDTPWEPVADSGSPDVKPDPSPAPEIKTEPTPDPEVTPSDYPPYVAGTAYKSGDIVSNAGKNYICREGVAAWCSGSALAYEPGVGYGWGSAWAIHTGSGTGNDDASDTQPEAVMKISRAGLEKTEAQLTSGGLMSDVMASITTLDNAAVEKITAGAVSNPANVKRVEKIIDAKRWDYLFPRRDAAYTYDNFLKAVGKFPRLCGDFNDGRDAEGICRKTLATMFAHFAQETGEHNVHGDVAEWRQGLHWVREMGWAEGQPDGYNGECNPDTWQGKAWPCGKDKEGRYLSYFGRGAKQLSYNYNYGPFSEAMFGDVRVLLDKPELVADTWLNLASAIFFYIYPQPPKPSMQFVIDGTWQPNAQDKAAGLVPGFGVTTQIINGGVECGGSVEVAQSLNRIKYYEAFAKELHVPIASGEVLGCKNMKQFAEGGAGALPIYWEMNWDYNEKNPGGKSYACKLVGYQTPYSAFKKGDYAECVKKHFPDLVITDK
;
A
#
# COMPACT_ATOMS: atom_id res chain seq x y z
N MET A 1 30.23 31.39 -50.43
CA MET A 1 28.82 31.63 -50.80
C MET A 1 28.12 30.31 -51.08
N LYS A 2 27.07 30.02 -50.28
CA LYS A 2 25.89 29.20 -50.59
C LYS A 2 26.02 27.78 -51.19
N LYS A 3 25.46 26.84 -50.39
CA LYS A 3 24.70 25.61 -50.75
C LYS A 3 25.50 24.31 -51.00
N GLN A 4 25.75 23.57 -49.93
CA GLN A 4 25.35 22.16 -49.85
C GLN A 4 24.71 21.89 -48.48
N LYS A 5 23.38 21.84 -48.46
CA LYS A 5 22.56 21.31 -47.37
C LYS A 5 22.21 19.87 -47.75
N LYS A 6 22.64 18.88 -46.96
CA LYS A 6 21.79 17.79 -46.41
C LYS A 6 22.65 16.72 -45.73
N LEU A 7 22.09 16.25 -44.62
CA LEU A 7 22.37 15.01 -43.90
C LEU A 7 23.71 14.93 -43.14
N VAL A 8 23.58 14.98 -41.81
CA VAL A 8 24.27 14.19 -40.77
C VAL A 8 24.50 15.10 -39.55
N LYS A 9 23.56 15.06 -38.60
CA LYS A 9 23.71 15.22 -37.14
C LYS A 9 22.35 15.52 -36.50
N LYS A 10 21.55 14.45 -36.37
CA LYS A 10 20.60 14.27 -35.26
C LYS A 10 20.78 12.82 -34.80
N LEU A 11 21.78 12.61 -33.97
CA LEU A 11 21.86 11.48 -33.06
C LEU A 11 22.27 12.08 -31.71
N LEU A 12 21.27 12.66 -31.03
CA LEU A 12 21.28 12.77 -29.58
C LEU A 12 20.21 11.76 -29.18
N LEU A 13 20.66 10.67 -28.55
CA LEU A 13 19.77 9.72 -27.91
C LEU A 13 18.93 10.51 -26.90
N ALA A 14 17.67 10.74 -27.25
CA ALA A 14 16.65 10.85 -26.25
C ALA A 14 16.55 9.46 -25.62
N SER A 15 17.03 9.32 -24.39
CA SER A 15 16.59 8.22 -23.51
C SER A 15 15.14 8.50 -23.16
N CYS A 16 14.27 8.31 -24.15
CA CYS A 16 12.86 8.11 -23.90
C CYS A 16 12.78 6.84 -23.07
N ILE A 17 12.35 6.96 -21.82
CA ILE A 17 11.71 5.84 -21.11
C ILE A 17 10.36 5.63 -21.81
N VAL A 18 10.43 5.08 -23.02
CA VAL A 18 9.33 4.31 -23.58
C VAL A 18 9.54 2.94 -22.97
N LEU A 19 8.66 2.61 -22.02
CA LEU A 19 8.39 1.24 -21.60
C LEU A 19 8.21 0.40 -22.87
N SER A 20 9.27 -0.28 -23.26
CA SER A 20 9.23 -1.26 -24.33
C SER A 20 8.62 -2.49 -23.69
N PHE A 21 7.34 -2.74 -24.00
CA PHE A 21 6.68 -4.00 -23.73
C PHE A 21 7.50 -5.12 -24.37
N ASN A 22 8.25 -5.85 -23.55
CA ASN A 22 8.53 -7.25 -23.86
C ASN A 22 7.27 -8.00 -23.44
N ALA A 23 6.61 -8.62 -24.42
CA ALA A 23 5.48 -9.50 -24.22
C ALA A 23 5.95 -10.73 -23.42
N PHE A 24 5.89 -10.62 -22.10
CA PHE A 24 5.80 -11.78 -21.23
C PHE A 24 4.33 -12.15 -21.13
N ALA A 25 4.01 -13.40 -21.43
CA ALA A 25 2.67 -13.92 -21.21
C ALA A 25 2.34 -13.78 -19.70
N TYR A 26 1.27 -13.07 -19.36
CA TYR A 26 0.80 -12.96 -17.99
C TYR A 26 0.37 -14.35 -17.47
N ASP A 27 0.51 -14.56 -16.16
CA ASP A 27 0.20 -15.84 -15.52
C ASP A 27 -1.23 -16.30 -15.83
N LEU A 28 -1.44 -17.60 -16.00
CA LEU A 28 -2.78 -18.16 -16.16
C LEU A 28 -3.59 -17.95 -14.87
N TYR A 29 -4.87 -17.63 -15.02
CA TYR A 29 -5.78 -17.54 -13.89
C TYR A 29 -5.88 -18.90 -13.17
N ASN A 30 -5.66 -18.86 -11.86
CA ASN A 30 -5.66 -20.00 -10.95
C ASN A 30 -6.80 -19.78 -9.93
N PRO A 31 -7.85 -20.62 -9.96
CA PRO A 31 -9.01 -20.45 -9.08
C PRO A 31 -8.72 -20.69 -7.60
N GLN A 32 -7.56 -21.24 -7.24
CA GLN A 32 -7.12 -21.40 -5.84
C GLN A 32 -6.24 -20.25 -5.35
N HIS A 33 -5.91 -19.28 -6.21
CA HIS A 33 -5.00 -18.19 -5.91
C HIS A 33 -5.76 -16.87 -5.76
N SER A 34 -5.31 -16.02 -4.84
CA SER A 34 -5.76 -14.64 -4.70
C SER A 34 -4.81 -13.69 -5.41
N TYR A 35 -5.33 -12.59 -5.92
CA TYR A 35 -4.56 -11.63 -6.71
C TYR A 35 -4.66 -10.23 -6.10
N ALA A 36 -3.51 -9.56 -5.97
CA ALA A 36 -3.47 -8.17 -5.53
C ALA A 36 -4.01 -7.23 -6.62
N ALA A 37 -4.45 -6.03 -6.22
CA ALA A 37 -4.82 -4.98 -7.16
C ALA A 37 -3.68 -4.71 -8.16
N GLY A 38 -4.01 -4.55 -9.43
CA GLY A 38 -3.07 -4.37 -10.53
C GLY A 38 -2.42 -5.64 -11.06
N SER A 39 -2.71 -6.82 -10.49
CA SER A 39 -2.25 -8.10 -11.04
C SER A 39 -2.87 -8.37 -12.41
N TYR A 40 -2.10 -8.97 -13.31
CA TYR A 40 -2.57 -9.39 -14.63
C TYR A 40 -2.64 -10.90 -14.70
N VAL A 41 -3.74 -11.42 -15.26
CA VAL A 41 -3.90 -12.86 -15.53
C VAL A 41 -4.46 -13.08 -16.93
N THR A 42 -4.16 -14.25 -17.49
CA THR A 42 -4.80 -14.74 -18.72
C THR A 42 -5.83 -15.82 -18.41
N LEU A 43 -7.02 -15.70 -18.99
CA LEU A 43 -8.07 -16.74 -18.96
C LEU A 43 -8.70 -16.83 -20.36
N ASP A 44 -8.73 -18.02 -20.94
CA ASP A 44 -9.26 -18.29 -22.29
C ASP A 44 -8.73 -17.34 -23.38
N GLY A 45 -7.43 -17.03 -23.32
CA GLY A 45 -6.74 -16.16 -24.28
C GLY A 45 -7.05 -14.67 -24.15
N LYS A 46 -7.79 -14.26 -23.11
CA LYS A 46 -8.06 -12.85 -22.79
C LYS A 46 -7.27 -12.43 -21.55
N THR A 47 -6.75 -11.21 -21.61
CA THR A 47 -6.01 -10.61 -20.50
C THR A 47 -6.96 -9.82 -19.61
N TYR A 48 -6.84 -10.01 -18.30
CA TYR A 48 -7.60 -9.29 -17.30
C TYR A 48 -6.68 -8.68 -16.26
N ARG A 49 -7.04 -7.48 -15.80
CA ARG A 49 -6.38 -6.80 -14.70
C ARG A 49 -7.28 -6.82 -13.47
N ALA A 50 -6.70 -7.12 -12.32
CA ALA A 50 -7.37 -6.98 -11.04
C ALA A 50 -7.52 -5.49 -10.71
N LYS A 51 -8.74 -4.97 -10.62
CA LYS A 51 -9.00 -3.57 -10.23
C LYS A 51 -8.73 -3.34 -8.74
N TRP A 52 -8.95 -4.39 -7.94
CA TRP A 52 -8.67 -4.45 -6.51
C TRP A 52 -8.34 -5.91 -6.14
N TRP A 53 -8.24 -6.21 -4.85
CA TRP A 53 -7.99 -7.57 -4.38
C TRP A 53 -9.02 -8.57 -4.90
N VAL A 54 -8.53 -9.66 -5.48
CA VAL A 54 -9.33 -10.79 -5.96
C VAL A 54 -9.13 -11.97 -5.01
N GLY A 55 -10.19 -12.42 -4.37
CA GLY A 55 -10.20 -13.67 -3.61
C GLY A 55 -10.16 -14.91 -4.50
N ALA A 56 -9.66 -16.02 -3.96
CA ALA A 56 -9.66 -17.31 -4.65
C ALA A 56 -11.08 -17.67 -5.14
N GLY A 57 -11.17 -18.14 -6.38
CA GLY A 57 -12.43 -18.54 -7.02
C GLY A 57 -13.21 -17.42 -7.71
N GLN A 58 -12.85 -16.14 -7.52
CA GLN A 58 -13.47 -15.03 -8.26
C GLN A 58 -12.92 -14.99 -9.68
N ARG A 59 -13.72 -15.45 -10.65
CA ARG A 59 -13.27 -15.63 -12.04
C ARG A 59 -13.26 -14.32 -12.86
N PRO A 60 -12.23 -14.09 -13.69
CA PRO A 60 -12.16 -12.94 -14.61
C PRO A 60 -13.29 -12.81 -15.63
N ASP A 61 -13.88 -13.93 -16.04
CA ASP A 61 -14.92 -14.04 -17.06
C ASP A 61 -16.35 -14.10 -16.48
N ALA A 62 -16.52 -13.81 -15.18
CA ALA A 62 -17.83 -13.84 -14.55
C ALA A 62 -18.80 -12.85 -15.23
N VAL A 63 -19.94 -13.36 -15.69
CA VAL A 63 -21.02 -12.53 -16.24
C VAL A 63 -21.69 -11.80 -15.08
N VAL A 64 -21.54 -10.49 -15.05
CA VAL A 64 -22.10 -9.62 -14.02
C VAL A 64 -22.97 -8.55 -14.66
N GLU A 65 -23.99 -8.09 -13.92
CA GLU A 65 -24.91 -7.05 -14.39
C GLU A 65 -24.21 -5.70 -14.51
N ASN A 66 -23.29 -5.37 -13.57
CA ASN A 66 -22.53 -4.13 -13.61
C ASN A 66 -21.01 -4.33 -13.49
N PRO A 67 -20.19 -3.43 -14.05
CA PRO A 67 -18.74 -3.55 -14.00
C PRO A 67 -18.14 -3.57 -12.59
N TRP A 68 -18.79 -3.00 -11.56
CA TRP A 68 -18.28 -3.01 -10.19
C TRP A 68 -18.56 -4.31 -9.42
N ASP A 69 -19.41 -5.19 -9.96
CA ASP A 69 -19.78 -6.46 -9.34
C ASP A 69 -18.69 -7.55 -9.53
N THR A 70 -17.65 -7.24 -10.30
CA THR A 70 -16.47 -8.09 -10.52
C THR A 70 -15.18 -7.36 -10.16
N PRO A 71 -14.19 -8.01 -9.53
CA PRO A 71 -12.88 -7.41 -9.27
C PRO A 71 -11.99 -7.34 -10.51
N TRP A 72 -12.43 -7.91 -11.64
CA TRP A 72 -11.65 -8.00 -12.87
C TRP A 72 -12.08 -6.96 -13.91
N GLU A 73 -11.13 -6.40 -14.64
CA GLU A 73 -11.38 -5.61 -15.85
C GLU A 73 -10.66 -6.23 -17.05
N PRO A 74 -11.33 -6.35 -18.22
CA PRO A 74 -10.67 -6.81 -19.43
C PRO A 74 -9.67 -5.77 -19.92
N VAL A 75 -8.48 -6.22 -20.33
CA VAL A 75 -7.46 -5.39 -20.95
C VAL A 75 -7.54 -5.58 -22.46
N ALA A 76 -7.74 -4.50 -23.21
CA ALA A 76 -7.81 -4.56 -24.66
C ALA A 76 -6.41 -4.78 -25.26
N ASP A 77 -6.11 -6.01 -25.72
CA ASP A 77 -4.84 -6.30 -26.38
C ASP A 77 -4.90 -6.06 -27.89
N SER A 78 -3.90 -5.31 -28.39
CA SER A 78 -3.55 -5.21 -29.79
C SER A 78 -2.84 -6.49 -30.27
N GLY A 79 -3.60 -7.48 -30.75
CA GLY A 79 -3.24 -8.42 -31.83
C GLY A 79 -2.39 -9.69 -31.55
N SER A 80 -3.08 -10.85 -31.44
CA SER A 80 -2.87 -12.22 -32.02
C SER A 80 -1.51 -12.99 -31.90
N PRO A 81 -1.45 -14.36 -32.05
CA PRO A 81 -2.40 -15.28 -32.71
C PRO A 81 -2.81 -16.57 -31.95
N ASP A 82 -3.85 -17.22 -32.50
CA ASP A 82 -4.51 -18.50 -32.16
C ASP A 82 -3.61 -19.69 -31.81
N VAL A 83 -4.06 -20.48 -30.81
CA VAL A 83 -3.88 -21.94 -30.77
C VAL A 83 -5.14 -22.60 -30.18
N LYS A 84 -5.74 -23.52 -30.94
CA LYS A 84 -6.83 -24.44 -30.53
C LYS A 84 -6.22 -25.73 -29.94
N PRO A 85 -6.86 -26.41 -28.97
CA PRO A 85 -7.49 -27.70 -29.30
C PRO A 85 -8.82 -28.00 -28.59
N ASP A 86 -9.48 -29.05 -29.10
CA ASP A 86 -10.85 -29.56 -28.90
C ASP A 86 -10.89 -30.70 -27.81
N PRO A 87 -11.96 -31.51 -27.58
CA PRO A 87 -12.64 -31.60 -26.27
C PRO A 87 -12.76 -33.02 -25.63
N SER A 88 -13.28 -33.06 -24.38
CA SER A 88 -14.09 -34.15 -23.73
C SER A 88 -13.37 -35.39 -23.13
N PRO A 89 -14.01 -36.23 -22.25
CA PRO A 89 -14.55 -35.96 -20.90
C PRO A 89 -14.24 -37.04 -19.80
N ALA A 90 -14.57 -36.71 -18.52
CA ALA A 90 -14.97 -37.56 -17.36
C ALA A 90 -13.96 -38.59 -16.75
N PRO A 91 -14.07 -39.01 -15.46
CA PRO A 91 -15.33 -39.21 -14.71
C PRO A 91 -15.40 -38.71 -13.24
N GLU A 92 -16.64 -38.64 -12.78
CA GLU A 92 -17.11 -38.43 -11.41
C GLU A 92 -16.73 -39.59 -10.47
N ILE A 93 -16.38 -39.26 -9.22
CA ILE A 93 -16.36 -40.21 -8.11
C ILE A 93 -17.67 -40.01 -7.32
N LYS A 94 -18.49 -41.06 -7.29
CA LYS A 94 -19.61 -41.20 -6.35
C LYS A 94 -19.07 -41.57 -4.98
N THR A 95 -19.58 -40.93 -3.95
CA THR A 95 -19.56 -41.47 -2.58
C THR A 95 -21.00 -41.62 -2.11
N GLU A 96 -21.34 -42.85 -1.68
CA GLU A 96 -22.60 -43.24 -1.04
C GLU A 96 -22.75 -42.58 0.35
N PRO A 97 -23.98 -42.43 0.88
CA PRO A 97 -24.24 -41.77 2.15
C PRO A 97 -24.07 -42.71 3.35
N THR A 98 -23.54 -42.17 4.45
CA THR A 98 -23.68 -42.73 5.81
C THR A 98 -25.00 -42.27 6.46
N PRO A 99 -25.60 -43.03 7.40
CA PRO A 99 -26.96 -42.80 7.87
C PRO A 99 -27.08 -41.65 8.88
N ASP A 100 -28.21 -40.95 8.81
CA ASP A 100 -28.62 -39.81 9.63
C ASP A 100 -28.72 -40.13 11.14
N PRO A 101 -28.38 -39.16 12.02
CA PRO A 101 -28.97 -39.10 13.35
C PRO A 101 -30.41 -38.55 13.25
N GLU A 102 -31.37 -39.26 13.84
CA GLU A 102 -32.77 -38.84 13.98
C GLU A 102 -32.88 -37.40 14.51
N VAL A 103 -33.39 -36.50 13.68
CA VAL A 103 -33.87 -35.18 14.08
C VAL A 103 -35.35 -35.12 13.74
N THR A 104 -36.14 -34.63 14.69
CA THR A 104 -37.57 -34.33 14.57
C THR A 104 -37.94 -33.74 13.20
N PRO A 105 -39.02 -34.19 12.53
CA PRO A 105 -39.35 -33.73 11.18
C PRO A 105 -39.59 -32.22 11.18
N SER A 106 -38.74 -31.50 10.45
CA SER A 106 -39.04 -30.12 10.07
C SER A 106 -40.07 -30.13 8.94
N ASP A 107 -41.00 -29.19 8.94
CA ASP A 107 -41.95 -28.98 7.85
C ASP A 107 -41.28 -28.41 6.57
N TYR A 108 -39.97 -28.11 6.62
CA TYR A 108 -39.21 -27.50 5.53
C TYR A 108 -38.17 -28.46 4.92
N PRO A 109 -37.96 -28.40 3.59
CA PRO A 109 -37.03 -29.31 2.90
C PRO A 109 -35.59 -29.14 3.43
N PRO A 110 -34.79 -30.22 3.48
CA PRO A 110 -33.39 -30.12 3.90
C PRO A 110 -32.58 -29.25 2.91
N TYR A 111 -31.56 -28.57 3.43
CA TYR A 111 -30.60 -27.84 2.60
C TYR A 111 -29.82 -28.81 1.70
N VAL A 112 -29.62 -28.42 0.45
CA VAL A 112 -28.88 -29.18 -0.57
C VAL A 112 -27.85 -28.24 -1.20
N ALA A 113 -26.58 -28.59 -1.06
CA ALA A 113 -25.48 -27.81 -1.63
C ALA A 113 -25.59 -27.76 -3.17
N GLY A 114 -25.34 -26.58 -3.74
CA GLY A 114 -25.42 -26.35 -5.20
C GLY A 114 -26.83 -26.10 -5.74
N THR A 115 -27.86 -26.10 -4.88
CA THR A 115 -29.22 -25.67 -5.26
C THR A 115 -29.31 -24.14 -5.38
N ALA A 116 -30.02 -23.68 -6.41
CA ALA A 116 -30.35 -22.27 -6.58
C ALA A 116 -31.54 -21.88 -5.69
N TYR A 117 -31.26 -21.20 -4.60
CA TYR A 117 -32.23 -20.69 -3.64
C TYR A 117 -32.61 -19.25 -3.94
N LYS A 118 -33.88 -18.91 -3.70
CA LYS A 118 -34.42 -17.56 -3.81
C LYS A 118 -34.55 -16.95 -2.41
N SER A 119 -34.54 -15.61 -2.37
CA SER A 119 -34.88 -14.88 -1.15
C SER A 119 -36.25 -15.32 -0.63
N GLY A 120 -36.30 -15.62 0.67
CA GLY A 120 -37.50 -16.14 1.34
C GLY A 120 -37.62 -17.66 1.35
N ASP A 121 -36.79 -18.42 0.63
CA ASP A 121 -36.78 -19.88 0.71
C ASP A 121 -36.40 -20.35 2.12
N ILE A 122 -37.14 -21.32 2.66
CA ILE A 122 -36.89 -21.88 3.99
C ILE A 122 -36.41 -23.32 3.85
N VAL A 123 -35.27 -23.61 4.48
CA VAL A 123 -34.65 -24.95 4.50
C VAL A 123 -34.36 -25.39 5.92
N SER A 124 -34.33 -26.70 6.15
CA SER A 124 -33.82 -27.28 7.38
C SER A 124 -32.34 -27.66 7.22
N ASN A 125 -31.50 -27.31 8.19
CA ASN A 125 -30.11 -27.78 8.25
C ASN A 125 -29.63 -27.84 9.71
N ALA A 126 -28.74 -28.77 10.05
CA ALA A 126 -28.14 -28.88 11.38
C ALA A 126 -29.14 -28.77 12.57
N GLY A 127 -30.34 -29.32 12.40
CA GLY A 127 -31.39 -29.32 13.43
C GLY A 127 -32.14 -28.00 13.65
N LYS A 128 -32.00 -27.02 12.74
CA LYS A 128 -32.75 -25.75 12.75
C LYS A 128 -33.33 -25.45 11.37
N ASN A 129 -34.26 -24.50 11.32
CA ASN A 129 -34.78 -23.97 10.07
C ASN A 129 -34.12 -22.62 9.77
N TYR A 130 -33.89 -22.35 8.50
CA TYR A 130 -33.24 -21.14 8.03
C TYR A 130 -33.97 -20.57 6.83
N ILE A 131 -34.16 -19.26 6.80
CA ILE A 131 -34.75 -18.52 5.68
C ILE A 131 -33.65 -17.77 4.93
N CYS A 132 -33.63 -17.88 3.60
CA CYS A 132 -32.74 -17.12 2.74
C CYS A 132 -33.11 -15.64 2.81
N ARG A 133 -32.14 -14.77 3.11
CA ARG A 133 -32.38 -13.33 3.31
C ARG A 133 -32.77 -12.65 2.00
N GLU A 134 -33.48 -11.54 2.12
CA GLU A 134 -33.89 -10.72 0.98
C GLU A 134 -32.67 -10.08 0.28
N GLY A 135 -32.66 -10.08 -1.05
CA GLY A 135 -31.63 -9.45 -1.88
C GLY A 135 -30.29 -10.19 -1.97
N VAL A 136 -30.12 -11.33 -1.29
CA VAL A 136 -28.86 -12.10 -1.25
C VAL A 136 -29.01 -13.55 -1.75
N ALA A 137 -29.99 -13.80 -2.63
CA ALA A 137 -30.26 -15.12 -3.21
C ALA A 137 -29.01 -15.80 -3.83
N ALA A 138 -28.11 -15.00 -4.42
CA ALA A 138 -26.84 -15.50 -4.96
C ALA A 138 -25.92 -16.09 -3.88
N TRP A 139 -25.97 -15.59 -2.64
CA TRP A 139 -25.19 -16.12 -1.52
C TRP A 139 -25.84 -17.38 -0.93
N CYS A 140 -27.18 -17.41 -0.82
CA CYS A 140 -27.90 -18.63 -0.43
C CYS A 140 -27.63 -19.79 -1.40
N SER A 141 -27.47 -19.46 -2.68
CA SER A 141 -27.11 -20.37 -3.77
C SER A 141 -25.60 -20.59 -3.93
N GLY A 142 -24.79 -19.97 -3.07
CA GLY A 142 -23.32 -19.94 -3.18
C GLY A 142 -22.65 -21.21 -2.65
N SER A 143 -21.32 -21.17 -2.58
CA SER A 143 -20.51 -22.29 -2.06
C SER A 143 -20.94 -22.68 -0.64
N ALA A 144 -21.23 -23.98 -0.42
CA ALA A 144 -21.60 -24.50 0.90
C ALA A 144 -20.51 -24.24 1.95
N LEU A 145 -19.22 -24.30 1.59
CA LEU A 145 -18.12 -23.95 2.51
C LEU A 145 -18.28 -22.55 3.10
N ALA A 146 -18.82 -21.62 2.31
CA ALA A 146 -19.05 -20.24 2.72
C ALA A 146 -20.45 -20.05 3.32
N TYR A 147 -21.50 -20.57 2.70
CA TYR A 147 -22.87 -20.15 2.96
C TYR A 147 -23.82 -21.28 3.36
N GLU A 148 -23.34 -22.47 3.67
CA GLU A 148 -24.19 -23.53 4.21
C GLU A 148 -24.91 -23.06 5.48
N PRO A 149 -26.26 -23.02 5.52
CA PRO A 149 -27.01 -22.46 6.64
C PRO A 149 -26.65 -23.14 7.96
N GLY A 150 -26.14 -22.36 8.92
CA GLY A 150 -25.73 -22.85 10.24
C GLY A 150 -24.32 -23.44 10.33
N VAL A 151 -23.59 -23.58 9.21
CA VAL A 151 -22.28 -24.27 9.16
C VAL A 151 -21.20 -23.44 8.47
N GLY A 152 -21.45 -22.89 7.29
CA GLY A 152 -20.44 -22.21 6.47
C GLY A 152 -19.88 -20.93 7.10
N TYR A 153 -18.62 -20.58 6.86
CA TYR A 153 -17.95 -19.47 7.58
C TYR A 153 -18.62 -18.09 7.43
N GLY A 154 -19.43 -17.91 6.39
CA GLY A 154 -20.21 -16.70 6.09
C GLY A 154 -21.72 -16.95 6.05
N TRP A 155 -22.23 -18.07 6.61
CA TRP A 155 -23.64 -18.47 6.47
C TRP A 155 -24.63 -17.40 6.93
N GLY A 156 -24.27 -16.62 7.97
CA GLY A 156 -25.13 -15.59 8.54
C GLY A 156 -25.41 -14.41 7.59
N SER A 157 -24.61 -14.24 6.55
CA SER A 157 -24.82 -13.25 5.49
C SER A 157 -25.87 -13.68 4.47
N ALA A 158 -26.03 -14.99 4.26
CA ALA A 158 -27.00 -15.55 3.32
C ALA A 158 -28.32 -15.93 4.00
N TRP A 159 -28.25 -16.49 5.21
CA TRP A 159 -29.40 -17.10 5.88
C TRP A 159 -29.70 -16.43 7.23
N ALA A 160 -30.95 -16.50 7.66
CA ALA A 160 -31.42 -16.18 9.01
C ALA A 160 -32.12 -17.39 9.63
N ILE A 161 -32.14 -17.51 10.96
CA ILE A 161 -32.85 -18.62 11.64
C ILE A 161 -34.37 -18.39 11.54
N HIS A 162 -35.12 -19.43 11.19
CA HIS A 162 -36.58 -19.44 11.07
C HIS A 162 -37.21 -20.27 12.21
N THR A 163 -38.22 -19.73 12.91
CA THR A 163 -38.76 -20.30 14.17
C THR A 163 -40.29 -20.50 14.16
N GLY A 164 -40.91 -20.72 13.00
CA GLY A 164 -42.33 -20.42 12.77
C GLY A 164 -43.42 -21.09 13.64
N SER A 165 -44.58 -20.41 13.72
CA SER A 165 -45.92 -20.96 13.39
C SER A 165 -46.94 -19.82 13.15
N GLY A 166 -47.82 -19.93 12.13
CA GLY A 166 -49.16 -19.33 12.16
C GLY A 166 -49.61 -18.46 10.97
N THR A 167 -50.56 -18.99 10.21
CA THR A 167 -51.42 -18.31 9.23
C THR A 167 -52.33 -17.25 9.88
N GLY A 168 -52.48 -16.08 9.24
CA GLY A 168 -53.57 -15.14 9.54
C GLY A 168 -53.14 -13.68 9.41
N ASN A 169 -53.84 -12.93 8.54
CA ASN A 169 -53.81 -11.47 8.53
C ASN A 169 -53.99 -10.93 9.95
N ASP A 170 -53.05 -10.11 10.42
CA ASP A 170 -53.35 -8.95 11.24
C ASP A 170 -52.28 -7.89 11.02
N ASP A 171 -52.78 -6.73 10.59
CA ASP A 171 -52.14 -5.44 10.55
C ASP A 171 -51.73 -5.04 11.99
N ALA A 172 -50.43 -5.12 12.29
CA ALA A 172 -49.80 -4.30 13.32
C ALA A 172 -48.28 -4.33 13.14
N SER A 173 -47.73 -3.18 12.82
CA SER A 173 -46.34 -2.83 13.04
C SER A 173 -45.93 -3.17 14.48
N ASP A 174 -45.26 -4.31 14.69
CA ASP A 174 -44.40 -4.51 15.85
C ASP A 174 -42.96 -4.59 15.38
N THR A 175 -42.49 -3.47 14.81
CA THR A 175 -41.07 -3.14 14.86
C THR A 175 -40.73 -2.89 16.33
N GLN A 176 -40.38 -3.94 17.07
CA GLN A 176 -39.46 -3.78 18.19
C GLN A 176 -38.28 -2.96 17.64
N PRO A 177 -38.00 -1.75 18.15
CA PRO A 177 -36.86 -0.99 17.67
C PRO A 177 -35.64 -1.89 17.85
N GLU A 178 -34.89 -2.18 16.78
CA GLU A 178 -33.61 -2.85 16.92
C GLU A 178 -32.85 -2.16 18.04
N ALA A 179 -32.45 -2.91 19.07
CA ALA A 179 -31.77 -2.33 20.21
C ALA A 179 -30.58 -1.52 19.69
N VAL A 180 -30.62 -0.20 19.85
CA VAL A 180 -29.58 0.67 19.28
C VAL A 180 -28.29 0.40 20.04
N MET A 181 -27.26 -0.10 19.34
CA MET A 181 -25.95 -0.34 19.96
C MET A 181 -25.39 0.99 20.45
N LYS A 182 -24.91 1.00 21.68
CA LYS A 182 -24.28 2.17 22.30
C LYS A 182 -22.85 1.83 22.70
N ILE A 183 -21.90 2.61 22.22
CA ILE A 183 -20.49 2.51 22.60
C ILE A 183 -20.05 3.89 23.10
N SER A 184 -19.22 3.94 24.14
CA SER A 184 -18.68 5.22 24.60
C SER A 184 -17.49 5.66 23.77
N ARG A 185 -17.30 6.98 23.64
CA ARG A 185 -16.11 7.56 23.01
C ARG A 185 -14.83 7.07 23.69
N ALA A 186 -14.80 7.08 25.03
CA ALA A 186 -13.70 6.55 25.81
C ALA A 186 -13.46 5.05 25.56
N GLY A 187 -14.51 4.28 25.29
CA GLY A 187 -14.42 2.88 24.89
C GLY A 187 -13.73 2.69 23.53
N LEU A 188 -14.10 3.49 22.53
CA LEU A 188 -13.45 3.47 21.21
C LEU A 188 -11.96 3.86 21.31
N GLU A 189 -11.65 4.93 22.04
CA GLU A 189 -10.27 5.39 22.26
C GLU A 189 -9.42 4.35 23.00
N LYS A 190 -10.01 3.67 23.99
CA LYS A 190 -9.34 2.58 24.71
C LYS A 190 -9.07 1.39 23.78
N THR A 191 -10.02 1.02 22.93
CA THR A 191 -9.84 -0.06 21.95
C THR A 191 -8.76 0.29 20.93
N GLU A 192 -8.78 1.51 20.39
CA GLU A 192 -7.73 2.00 19.47
C GLU A 192 -6.34 1.91 20.13
N ALA A 193 -6.20 2.41 21.36
CA ALA A 193 -4.96 2.33 22.11
C ALA A 193 -4.52 0.89 22.38
N GLN A 194 -5.45 -0.02 22.67
CA GLN A 194 -5.15 -1.44 22.88
C GLN A 194 -4.65 -2.10 21.60
N LEU A 195 -5.36 -1.91 20.48
CA LEU A 195 -5.04 -2.52 19.18
C LEU A 195 -3.74 -1.97 18.57
N THR A 196 -3.31 -0.78 18.99
CA THR A 196 -2.04 -0.18 18.56
C THR A 196 -0.92 -0.29 19.60
N SER A 197 -1.15 -0.97 20.72
CA SER A 197 -0.15 -1.09 21.79
C SER A 197 0.90 -2.18 21.53
N GLY A 198 2.16 -1.87 21.84
CA GLY A 198 3.26 -2.82 21.91
C GLY A 198 3.88 -3.22 20.56
N GLY A 199 4.92 -4.05 20.65
CA GLY A 199 5.60 -4.68 19.52
C GLY A 199 6.06 -3.72 18.42
N LEU A 200 6.04 -4.23 17.18
CA LEU A 200 6.46 -3.49 16.00
C LEU A 200 5.64 -2.21 15.76
N MET A 201 4.36 -2.18 16.17
CA MET A 201 3.53 -0.97 16.04
C MET A 201 4.09 0.19 16.87
N SER A 202 4.54 -0.08 18.10
CA SER A 202 5.15 0.94 18.97
C SER A 202 6.47 1.45 18.40
N ASP A 203 7.31 0.54 17.88
CA ASP A 203 8.56 0.93 17.22
C ASP A 203 8.29 1.82 16.00
N VAL A 204 7.32 1.45 15.17
CA VAL A 204 6.94 2.22 13.98
C VAL A 204 6.41 3.59 14.36
N MET A 205 5.46 3.70 15.29
CA MET A 205 4.93 4.99 15.74
C MET A 205 6.03 5.91 16.31
N ALA A 206 6.96 5.35 17.08
CA ALA A 206 8.13 6.09 17.55
C ALA A 206 9.03 6.55 16.37
N SER A 207 9.19 5.72 15.34
CA SER A 207 10.03 6.01 14.19
C SER A 207 9.48 7.12 13.28
N ILE A 208 8.16 7.24 13.15
CA ILE A 208 7.49 8.20 12.26
C ILE A 208 7.13 9.53 12.96
N THR A 209 7.48 9.67 14.24
CA THR A 209 7.27 10.92 14.98
C THR A 209 7.97 12.08 14.28
N THR A 210 7.33 13.24 14.25
CA THR A 210 7.88 14.44 13.60
C THR A 210 8.10 15.59 14.56
N LEU A 211 9.08 16.44 14.23
CA LEU A 211 9.28 17.74 14.87
C LEU A 211 8.25 18.75 14.34
N ASP A 212 7.82 19.67 15.21
CA ASP A 212 6.92 20.77 14.83
C ASP A 212 7.54 21.67 13.73
N ASN A 213 6.72 22.13 12.79
CA ASN A 213 7.21 22.88 11.63
C ASN A 213 7.84 24.23 12.04
N ALA A 214 7.36 24.91 13.09
CA ALA A 214 7.96 26.16 13.54
C ALA A 214 9.35 25.93 14.18
N ALA A 215 9.61 24.73 14.72
CA ALA A 215 10.94 24.34 15.16
C ALA A 215 11.82 23.93 13.97
N VAL A 216 11.26 23.21 12.98
CA VAL A 216 11.98 22.86 11.74
C VAL A 216 12.46 24.11 11.01
N GLU A 217 11.63 25.14 10.87
CA GLU A 217 12.01 26.36 10.15
C GLU A 217 13.16 27.14 10.81
N LYS A 218 13.46 26.89 12.08
CA LYS A 218 14.58 27.49 12.81
C LYS A 218 15.91 26.75 12.62
N ILE A 219 15.90 25.59 11.99
CA ILE A 219 17.11 24.80 11.74
C ILE A 219 17.91 25.47 10.63
N THR A 220 19.18 25.75 10.94
CA THR A 220 20.17 26.27 10.00
C THR A 220 21.54 25.65 10.31
N ALA A 221 22.43 25.60 9.32
CA ALA A 221 23.76 25.04 9.48
C ALA A 221 24.54 25.68 10.65
N GLY A 222 25.08 24.84 11.53
CA GLY A 222 25.92 25.20 12.68
C GLY A 222 25.16 25.75 13.89
N ALA A 223 23.83 25.82 13.85
CA ALA A 223 23.07 26.40 14.95
C ALA A 223 23.16 25.55 16.23
N VAL A 224 23.51 26.17 17.36
CA VAL A 224 23.62 25.50 18.67
C VAL A 224 22.28 24.91 19.13
N SER A 225 21.17 25.49 18.67
CA SER A 225 19.81 25.00 18.93
C SER A 225 19.39 23.79 18.09
N ASN A 226 20.22 23.33 17.14
CA ASN A 226 19.88 22.21 16.30
C ASN A 226 19.58 20.94 17.13
N PRO A 227 18.58 20.14 16.72
CA PRO A 227 18.31 18.82 17.31
C PRO A 227 19.53 17.89 17.26
N ALA A 228 19.56 16.89 18.14
CA ALA A 228 20.70 15.96 18.26
C ALA A 228 21.00 15.21 16.96
N ASN A 229 19.96 14.76 16.24
CA ASN A 229 20.11 14.06 14.97
C ASN A 229 20.67 14.97 13.86
N VAL A 230 20.26 16.24 13.83
CA VAL A 230 20.82 17.26 12.91
C VAL A 230 22.30 17.49 13.22
N LYS A 231 22.66 17.70 14.49
CA LYS A 231 24.07 17.86 14.91
C LYS A 231 24.94 16.67 14.54
N ARG A 232 24.40 15.46 14.62
CA ARG A 232 25.08 14.24 14.17
C ARG A 232 25.33 14.25 12.66
N VAL A 233 24.34 14.67 11.87
CA VAL A 233 24.52 14.83 10.41
C VAL A 233 25.57 15.88 10.10
N GLU A 234 25.54 17.04 10.77
CA GLU A 234 26.53 18.12 10.58
C GLU A 234 27.97 17.66 10.86
N LYS A 235 28.17 16.76 11.83
CA LYS A 235 29.47 16.16 12.12
C LYS A 235 29.97 15.24 10.99
N ILE A 236 29.07 14.59 10.25
CA ILE A 236 29.42 13.64 9.18
C ILE A 236 29.55 14.36 7.83
N ILE A 237 28.63 15.29 7.56
CA ILE A 237 28.48 16.05 6.31
C ILE A 237 28.26 17.51 6.69
N ASP A 238 29.29 18.33 6.59
CA ASP A 238 29.16 19.79 6.63
C ASP A 238 28.72 20.34 5.26
N ALA A 239 28.52 21.66 5.16
CA ALA A 239 28.10 22.32 3.91
C ALA A 239 29.11 22.07 2.76
N LYS A 240 30.42 22.07 3.06
CA LYS A 240 31.46 21.82 2.05
C LYS A 240 31.37 20.39 1.52
N ARG A 241 31.10 19.43 2.40
CA ARG A 241 30.92 18.03 2.03
C ARG A 241 29.62 17.84 1.27
N TRP A 242 28.55 18.55 1.61
CA TRP A 242 27.33 18.55 0.80
C TRP A 242 27.59 19.02 -0.64
N ASP A 243 28.33 20.11 -0.82
CA ASP A 243 28.73 20.60 -2.14
C ASP A 243 29.64 19.61 -2.88
N TYR A 244 30.51 18.92 -2.14
CA TYR A 244 31.30 17.84 -2.70
C TYR A 244 30.42 16.65 -3.11
N LEU A 245 29.48 16.18 -2.28
CA LEU A 245 28.69 15.00 -2.60
C LEU A 245 27.71 15.24 -3.75
N PHE A 246 27.17 16.45 -3.86
CA PHE A 246 26.14 16.81 -4.83
C PHE A 246 26.48 18.12 -5.57
N PRO A 247 27.55 18.17 -6.38
CA PRO A 247 27.98 19.38 -7.09
C PRO A 247 27.06 19.77 -8.24
N ARG A 248 26.22 18.84 -8.70
CA ARG A 248 25.32 19.01 -9.85
C ARG A 248 23.84 19.08 -9.48
N ARG A 249 23.53 19.16 -8.19
CA ARG A 249 22.15 19.24 -7.69
C ARG A 249 21.43 20.49 -8.19
N ASP A 250 20.11 20.41 -8.26
CA ASP A 250 19.26 21.58 -8.40
C ASP A 250 19.44 22.54 -7.21
N ALA A 251 19.37 23.85 -7.45
CA ALA A 251 19.55 24.88 -6.43
C ALA A 251 18.51 24.81 -5.30
N ALA A 252 17.34 24.21 -5.53
CA ALA A 252 16.31 23.97 -4.52
C ALA A 252 16.78 23.00 -3.40
N TYR A 253 17.74 22.11 -3.70
CA TYR A 253 18.33 21.19 -2.73
C TYR A 253 19.47 21.87 -1.95
N THR A 254 19.09 22.82 -1.09
CA THR A 254 20.05 23.50 -0.20
C THR A 254 20.46 22.60 0.96
N TYR A 255 21.65 22.85 1.51
CA TYR A 255 22.10 22.14 2.71
C TYR A 255 21.21 22.43 3.93
N ASP A 256 20.73 23.67 4.08
CA ASP A 256 19.76 24.00 5.14
C ASP A 256 18.44 23.23 4.96
N ASN A 257 17.93 23.08 3.73
CA ASN A 257 16.74 22.26 3.48
C ASN A 257 16.98 20.79 3.81
N PHE A 258 18.19 20.28 3.56
CA PHE A 258 18.59 18.94 3.99
C PHE A 258 18.56 18.81 5.53
N LEU A 259 19.15 19.75 6.26
CA LEU A 259 19.15 19.74 7.72
C LEU A 259 17.73 19.89 8.31
N LYS A 260 16.88 20.74 7.71
CA LYS A 260 15.47 20.85 8.07
C LYS A 260 14.73 19.53 7.88
N ALA A 261 14.93 18.87 6.75
CA ALA A 261 14.33 17.58 6.46
C ALA A 261 14.81 16.49 7.46
N VAL A 262 16.10 16.46 7.81
CA VAL A 262 16.63 15.58 8.87
C VAL A 262 15.97 15.90 10.21
N GLY A 263 15.89 17.17 10.59
CA GLY A 263 15.32 17.60 11.85
C GLY A 263 13.82 17.32 11.98
N LYS A 264 13.08 17.33 10.86
CA LYS A 264 11.66 16.95 10.84
C LYS A 264 11.44 15.52 11.35
N PHE A 265 12.40 14.61 11.17
CA PHE A 265 12.28 13.20 11.53
C PHE A 265 13.37 12.77 12.52
N PRO A 266 13.13 12.90 13.84
CA PRO A 266 14.12 12.61 14.88
C PRO A 266 14.72 11.19 14.84
N ARG A 267 14.00 10.21 14.28
CA ARG A 267 14.51 8.84 14.11
C ARG A 267 15.67 8.79 13.11
N LEU A 268 15.64 9.58 12.05
CA LEU A 268 16.70 9.58 11.05
C LEU A 268 17.96 10.14 11.68
N CYS A 269 19.02 9.33 11.70
CA CYS A 269 20.25 9.66 12.43
C CYS A 269 19.99 9.99 13.91
N GLY A 270 18.98 9.38 14.54
CA GLY A 270 18.61 9.58 15.93
C GLY A 270 19.47 8.82 16.94
N ASP A 271 19.26 9.10 18.22
CA ASP A 271 19.85 8.34 19.32
C ASP A 271 19.14 6.99 19.51
N PHE A 272 19.88 6.02 20.07
CA PHE A 272 19.36 4.71 20.45
C PHE A 272 19.63 4.46 21.93
N ASN A 273 18.61 4.03 22.67
CA ASN A 273 18.70 3.77 24.11
C ASN A 273 19.15 2.33 24.43
N ASP A 274 19.46 1.53 23.40
CA ASP A 274 19.81 0.11 23.48
C ASP A 274 21.29 -0.18 23.18
N GLY A 275 22.12 0.87 23.08
CA GLY A 275 23.56 0.76 22.87
C GLY A 275 24.01 0.58 21.41
N ARG A 276 23.09 0.64 20.43
CA ARG A 276 23.46 0.68 19.01
C ARG A 276 24.34 1.88 18.67
N ASP A 277 25.28 1.69 17.74
CA ASP A 277 26.15 2.76 17.23
C ASP A 277 25.36 3.76 16.36
N ALA A 278 24.86 4.81 17.00
CA ALA A 278 24.08 5.86 16.34
C ALA A 278 24.84 6.58 15.22
N GLU A 279 26.16 6.78 15.36
CA GLU A 279 26.95 7.45 14.33
C GLU A 279 27.19 6.52 13.13
N GLY A 280 27.56 5.26 13.37
CA GLY A 280 27.72 4.25 12.33
C GLY A 280 26.43 4.00 11.55
N ILE A 281 25.30 3.87 12.25
CA ILE A 281 23.98 3.75 11.63
C ILE A 281 23.66 5.00 10.81
N CYS A 282 23.90 6.20 11.33
CA CYS A 282 23.66 7.43 10.58
C CYS A 282 24.49 7.48 9.28
N ARG A 283 25.77 7.11 9.32
CA ARG A 283 26.61 7.03 8.11
C ARG A 283 26.03 6.05 7.09
N LYS A 284 25.58 4.87 7.53
CA LYS A 284 24.96 3.86 6.65
C LYS A 284 23.63 4.30 6.09
N THR A 285 22.79 4.96 6.90
CA THR A 285 21.54 5.58 6.49
C THR A 285 21.77 6.62 5.39
N LEU A 286 22.72 7.54 5.59
CA LEU A 286 23.07 8.57 4.61
C LEU A 286 23.62 7.97 3.32
N ALA A 287 24.54 6.99 3.40
CA ALA A 287 25.07 6.31 2.22
C ALA A 287 23.98 5.60 1.41
N THR A 288 23.05 4.94 2.10
CA THR A 288 21.91 4.25 1.48
C THR A 288 20.98 5.25 0.78
N MET A 289 20.57 6.32 1.49
CA MET A 289 19.69 7.34 0.94
C MET A 289 20.30 8.02 -0.29
N PHE A 290 21.57 8.41 -0.22
CA PHE A 290 22.24 9.12 -1.30
C PHE A 290 22.45 8.26 -2.54
N ALA A 291 22.73 6.96 -2.37
CA ALA A 291 22.78 6.02 -3.48
C ALA A 291 21.43 5.94 -4.20
N HIS A 292 20.33 5.92 -3.47
CA HIS A 292 19.01 5.97 -4.06
C HIS A 292 18.72 7.33 -4.70
N PHE A 293 19.12 8.46 -4.10
CA PHE A 293 18.96 9.79 -4.72
C PHE A 293 19.68 9.89 -6.06
N ALA A 294 20.91 9.38 -6.14
CA ALA A 294 21.67 9.31 -7.38
C ALA A 294 20.94 8.50 -8.46
N GLN A 295 20.28 7.40 -8.08
CA GLN A 295 19.47 6.63 -9.02
C GLN A 295 18.17 7.35 -9.43
N GLU A 296 17.40 7.87 -8.49
CA GLU A 296 16.07 8.45 -8.76
C GLU A 296 16.12 9.81 -9.46
N THR A 297 17.09 10.65 -9.10
CA THR A 297 17.09 12.08 -9.46
C THR A 297 18.42 12.54 -10.07
N GLY A 298 19.31 11.60 -10.41
CA GLY A 298 20.60 11.93 -10.97
C GLY A 298 20.58 12.39 -12.43
N GLU A 299 21.63 13.09 -12.84
CA GLU A 299 21.85 13.43 -14.26
C GLU A 299 22.15 12.18 -15.12
N HIS A 300 22.76 11.15 -14.52
CA HIS A 300 23.15 9.89 -15.19
C HIS A 300 24.06 10.07 -16.41
N ASN A 301 24.89 11.12 -16.38
CA ASN A 301 25.80 11.46 -17.44
C ASN A 301 27.15 10.74 -17.26
N VAL A 302 27.26 9.55 -17.87
CA VAL A 302 28.48 8.72 -17.90
C VAL A 302 29.69 9.41 -18.55
N HIS A 303 29.47 10.47 -19.33
CA HIS A 303 30.51 11.21 -20.05
C HIS A 303 30.83 12.57 -19.40
N GLY A 304 30.23 12.87 -18.25
CA GLY A 304 30.47 14.10 -17.50
C GLY A 304 31.83 14.13 -16.79
N ASP A 305 32.21 15.31 -16.30
CA ASP A 305 33.41 15.53 -15.48
C ASP A 305 33.22 15.16 -13.99
N VAL A 306 31.97 14.92 -13.58
CA VAL A 306 31.59 14.48 -12.23
C VAL A 306 31.25 12.99 -12.28
N ALA A 307 31.78 12.20 -11.34
CA ALA A 307 31.43 10.78 -11.24
C ALA A 307 29.92 10.59 -10.99
N GLU A 308 29.29 9.63 -11.67
CA GLU A 308 27.83 9.43 -11.64
C GLU A 308 27.22 9.34 -10.23
N TRP A 309 27.91 8.71 -9.28
CA TRP A 309 27.42 8.61 -7.90
C TRP A 309 27.26 9.97 -7.20
N ARG A 310 27.94 11.03 -7.69
CA ARG A 310 27.82 12.42 -7.21
C ARG A 310 26.86 13.27 -8.04
N GLN A 311 26.15 12.68 -8.99
CA GLN A 311 25.23 13.43 -9.86
C GLN A 311 23.79 13.44 -9.35
N GLY A 312 23.52 12.88 -8.16
CA GLY A 312 22.19 12.85 -7.56
C GLY A 312 21.61 14.24 -7.25
N LEU A 313 20.29 14.29 -7.03
CA LEU A 313 19.53 15.51 -6.76
C LEU A 313 19.56 16.53 -7.90
N HIS A 314 19.86 16.10 -9.12
CA HIS A 314 19.87 16.96 -10.30
C HIS A 314 18.45 17.39 -10.70
N TRP A 315 17.49 16.47 -10.63
CA TRP A 315 16.09 16.73 -10.95
C TRP A 315 15.27 16.95 -9.67
N VAL A 316 14.63 18.12 -9.56
CA VAL A 316 13.66 18.42 -8.49
C VAL A 316 12.21 18.15 -8.91
N ARG A 317 11.94 18.22 -10.21
CA ARG A 317 10.64 17.94 -10.83
C ARG A 317 10.84 16.88 -11.91
N GLU A 318 9.83 16.06 -12.10
CA GLU A 318 9.84 14.99 -13.11
C GLU A 318 10.11 15.55 -14.50
N MET A 319 11.03 14.89 -15.21
CA MET A 319 11.38 15.29 -16.58
C MET A 319 10.15 15.22 -17.49
N GLY A 320 9.88 16.30 -18.22
CA GLY A 320 8.74 16.40 -19.13
C GLY A 320 7.49 17.03 -18.53
N TRP A 321 7.51 17.38 -17.24
CA TRP A 321 6.43 18.11 -16.58
C TRP A 321 6.84 19.52 -16.16
N ALA A 322 5.88 20.43 -16.17
CA ALA A 322 6.01 21.80 -15.67
C ALA A 322 4.87 22.15 -14.72
N GLU A 323 5.11 23.09 -13.81
CA GLU A 323 4.06 23.60 -12.93
C GLU A 323 2.91 24.24 -13.74
N GLY A 324 1.68 23.93 -13.35
CA GLY A 324 0.47 24.37 -14.05
C GLY A 324 0.12 23.59 -15.32
N GLN A 325 0.95 22.63 -15.76
CA GLN A 325 0.58 21.71 -16.83
C GLN A 325 -0.56 20.79 -16.35
N PRO A 326 -1.68 20.67 -17.09
CA PRO A 326 -2.81 19.83 -16.69
C PRO A 326 -2.51 18.33 -16.88
N ASP A 327 -3.36 17.49 -16.31
CA ASP A 327 -3.43 16.04 -16.56
C ASP A 327 -2.19 15.21 -16.14
N GLY A 328 -1.35 15.77 -15.26
CA GLY A 328 -0.23 15.05 -14.69
C GLY A 328 -0.64 14.25 -13.45
N TYR A 329 -0.69 12.92 -13.58
CA TYR A 329 -0.89 12.01 -12.45
C TYR A 329 -2.14 12.31 -11.59
N ASN A 330 -3.20 12.79 -12.24
CA ASN A 330 -4.47 13.14 -11.60
C ASN A 330 -5.60 12.13 -11.89
N GLY A 331 -5.26 10.93 -12.40
CA GLY A 331 -6.23 9.89 -12.75
C GLY A 331 -7.08 9.38 -11.56
N GLU A 332 -6.54 9.44 -10.35
CA GLU A 332 -7.23 9.04 -9.11
C GLU A 332 -7.96 10.21 -8.41
N CYS A 333 -8.21 11.31 -9.12
CA CYS A 333 -8.91 12.48 -8.59
C CYS A 333 -10.44 12.34 -8.60
N ASN A 334 -10.98 11.18 -8.98
CA ASN A 334 -12.43 10.94 -8.99
C ASN A 334 -12.99 10.97 -7.55
N PRO A 335 -13.83 11.97 -7.18
CA PRO A 335 -14.34 12.14 -5.82
C PRO A 335 -15.36 11.07 -5.42
N ASP A 336 -15.82 10.21 -6.34
CA ASP A 336 -16.73 9.11 -6.01
C ASP A 336 -15.99 7.89 -5.45
N THR A 337 -14.69 7.75 -5.78
CA THR A 337 -13.81 6.71 -5.25
C THR A 337 -13.46 6.98 -3.79
N TRP A 338 -13.07 5.95 -3.04
CA TRP A 338 -12.64 6.17 -1.65
C TRP A 338 -11.31 6.94 -1.60
N GLN A 339 -10.41 6.76 -2.58
CA GLN A 339 -9.15 7.49 -2.67
C GLN A 339 -9.38 8.96 -2.93
N GLY A 340 -10.27 9.32 -3.86
CA GLY A 340 -10.64 10.71 -4.12
C GLY A 340 -11.41 11.37 -2.97
N LYS A 341 -12.04 10.58 -2.08
CA LYS A 341 -12.64 11.07 -0.82
C LYS A 341 -11.60 11.26 0.27
N ALA A 342 -10.66 10.32 0.42
CA ALA A 342 -9.60 10.37 1.44
C ALA A 342 -8.54 11.44 1.11
N TRP A 343 -8.18 11.56 -0.16
CA TRP A 343 -7.16 12.49 -0.67
C TRP A 343 -7.70 13.30 -1.85
N PRO A 344 -8.65 14.21 -1.58
CA PRO A 344 -9.32 14.97 -2.62
C PRO A 344 -8.34 15.89 -3.32
N CYS A 345 -8.27 15.77 -4.64
CA CYS A 345 -7.38 16.60 -5.43
C CYS A 345 -7.77 18.08 -5.35
N GLY A 346 -6.78 18.94 -5.10
CA GLY A 346 -6.91 20.38 -5.29
C GLY A 346 -7.25 20.73 -6.74
N LYS A 347 -7.80 21.92 -6.91
CA LYS A 347 -8.22 22.46 -8.22
C LYS A 347 -7.57 23.82 -8.47
N ASP A 348 -7.27 24.10 -9.73
CA ASP A 348 -6.86 25.43 -10.17
C ASP A 348 -8.05 26.41 -10.18
N LYS A 349 -7.79 27.65 -10.58
CA LYS A 349 -8.80 28.72 -10.63
C LYS A 349 -9.91 28.43 -11.65
N GLU A 350 -9.60 27.64 -12.66
CA GLU A 350 -10.50 27.19 -13.72
C GLU A 350 -11.28 25.92 -13.33
N GLY A 351 -11.07 25.40 -12.13
CA GLY A 351 -11.77 24.24 -11.59
C GLY A 351 -11.23 22.89 -12.08
N ARG A 352 -10.09 22.87 -12.77
CA ARG A 352 -9.42 21.64 -13.22
C ARG A 352 -8.58 21.08 -12.08
N TYR A 353 -8.44 19.75 -12.01
CA TYR A 353 -7.58 19.13 -11.01
C TYR A 353 -6.11 19.52 -11.23
N LEU A 354 -5.42 19.80 -10.12
CA LEU A 354 -3.98 20.00 -10.11
C LEU A 354 -3.23 18.72 -10.51
N SER A 355 -1.97 18.89 -10.92
CA SER A 355 -1.10 17.80 -11.33
C SER A 355 -0.16 17.35 -10.21
N TYR A 356 -0.12 16.04 -9.99
CA TYR A 356 0.66 15.35 -8.95
C TYR A 356 1.83 14.56 -9.54
N PHE A 357 2.53 15.12 -10.53
CA PHE A 357 3.76 14.53 -11.07
C PHE A 357 4.90 14.53 -10.04
N GLY A 358 5.98 13.81 -10.36
CA GLY A 358 7.12 13.61 -9.47
C GLY A 358 7.76 14.92 -9.00
N ARG A 359 7.83 15.13 -7.68
CA ARG A 359 8.58 16.23 -7.05
C ARG A 359 9.52 15.74 -5.95
N GLY A 360 10.61 16.47 -5.76
CA GLY A 360 11.62 16.21 -4.74
C GLY A 360 12.46 14.96 -4.98
N ALA A 361 13.30 14.63 -3.99
CA ALA A 361 14.31 13.59 -4.05
C ALA A 361 13.72 12.17 -4.17
N LYS A 362 12.44 12.00 -3.77
CA LYS A 362 11.69 10.75 -3.93
C LYS A 362 10.93 10.64 -5.24
N GLN A 363 10.80 11.75 -5.98
CA GLN A 363 9.83 11.89 -7.07
C GLN A 363 8.42 11.48 -6.59
N LEU A 364 7.91 12.20 -5.58
CA LEU A 364 6.58 11.95 -5.03
C LEU A 364 5.52 12.24 -6.09
N SER A 365 4.67 11.24 -6.39
CA SER A 365 3.63 11.32 -7.43
C SER A 365 2.29 10.81 -6.93
N TYR A 366 1.18 11.25 -7.55
CA TYR A 366 -0.21 10.94 -7.23
C TYR A 366 -0.76 11.53 -5.92
N ASN A 367 -2.02 11.96 -5.94
CA ASN A 367 -2.73 12.53 -4.78
C ASN A 367 -2.71 11.61 -3.54
N TYR A 368 -2.86 10.31 -3.71
CA TYR A 368 -2.84 9.34 -2.61
C TYR A 368 -1.46 9.15 -1.95
N ASN A 369 -0.39 9.73 -2.51
CA ASN A 369 0.91 9.85 -1.83
C ASN A 369 1.15 11.27 -1.29
N TYR A 370 0.69 12.30 -2.01
CA TYR A 370 0.75 13.69 -1.52
C TYR A 370 -0.10 13.89 -0.26
N GLY A 371 -1.29 13.27 -0.18
CA GLY A 371 -2.20 13.38 0.96
C GLY A 371 -1.58 12.88 2.26
N PRO A 372 -1.15 11.60 2.36
CA PRO A 372 -0.49 11.08 3.56
C PRO A 372 0.80 11.82 3.90
N PHE A 373 1.57 12.27 2.91
CA PHE A 373 2.76 13.09 3.16
C PHE A 373 2.37 14.47 3.74
N SER A 374 1.33 15.11 3.20
CA SER A 374 0.79 16.37 3.73
C SER A 374 0.32 16.20 5.16
N GLU A 375 -0.38 15.12 5.45
CA GLU A 375 -0.84 14.81 6.81
C GLU A 375 0.32 14.60 7.77
N ALA A 376 1.37 13.87 7.38
CA ALA A 376 2.55 13.71 8.21
C ALA A 376 3.28 15.03 8.48
N MET A 377 3.27 15.96 7.51
CA MET A 377 3.99 17.22 7.62
C MET A 377 3.18 18.31 8.33
N PHE A 378 1.86 18.33 8.16
CA PHE A 378 0.98 19.45 8.56
C PHE A 378 -0.21 19.05 9.43
N GLY A 379 -0.46 17.75 9.63
CA GLY A 379 -1.69 17.26 10.26
C GLY A 379 -2.94 17.44 9.40
N ASP A 380 -2.76 17.78 8.12
CA ASP A 380 -3.84 18.03 7.16
C ASP A 380 -3.42 17.53 5.77
N VAL A 381 -4.27 16.71 5.15
CA VAL A 381 -4.08 16.19 3.80
C VAL A 381 -4.13 17.30 2.74
N ARG A 382 -4.81 18.42 3.01
CA ARG A 382 -5.11 19.46 2.02
C ARG A 382 -3.93 20.31 1.63
N VAL A 383 -2.98 20.57 2.53
CA VAL A 383 -1.90 21.54 2.29
C VAL A 383 -1.13 21.23 1.00
N LEU A 384 -0.69 20.00 0.81
CA LEU A 384 0.04 19.60 -0.42
C LEU A 384 -0.87 19.09 -1.53
N LEU A 385 -2.14 18.82 -1.26
CA LEU A 385 -3.12 18.57 -2.31
C LEU A 385 -3.56 19.87 -3.00
N ASP A 386 -3.58 20.98 -2.28
CA ASP A 386 -3.94 22.30 -2.81
C ASP A 386 -2.71 23.10 -3.27
N LYS A 387 -1.50 22.75 -2.81
CA LYS A 387 -0.22 23.37 -3.18
C LYS A 387 0.90 22.34 -3.38
N PRO A 388 0.80 21.47 -4.39
CA PRO A 388 1.76 20.39 -4.60
C PRO A 388 3.17 20.89 -4.94
N GLU A 389 3.32 22.10 -5.47
CA GLU A 389 4.61 22.73 -5.78
C GLU A 389 5.51 22.92 -4.56
N LEU A 390 4.93 23.03 -3.35
CA LEU A 390 5.68 23.15 -2.11
C LEU A 390 6.62 21.97 -1.87
N VAL A 391 6.31 20.79 -2.41
CA VAL A 391 7.19 19.61 -2.33
C VAL A 391 8.49 19.85 -3.07
N ALA A 392 8.51 20.62 -4.16
CA ALA A 392 9.74 20.93 -4.88
C ALA A 392 10.48 22.14 -4.29
N ASP A 393 9.74 23.15 -3.82
CA ASP A 393 10.29 24.49 -3.57
C ASP A 393 10.74 24.73 -2.11
N THR A 394 10.51 23.76 -1.21
CA THR A 394 10.83 23.89 0.23
C THR A 394 11.65 22.69 0.71
N TRP A 395 11.97 22.64 2.01
CA TRP A 395 12.63 21.47 2.65
C TRP A 395 11.86 20.15 2.48
N LEU A 396 10.59 20.23 2.07
CA LEU A 396 9.78 19.08 1.66
C LEU A 396 10.41 18.27 0.51
N ASN A 397 11.27 18.88 -0.30
CA ASN A 397 11.94 18.20 -1.40
C ASN A 397 12.83 17.05 -0.94
N LEU A 398 13.43 17.16 0.24
CA LEU A 398 14.22 16.11 0.86
C LEU A 398 13.42 15.33 1.90
N ALA A 399 12.48 16.00 2.59
CA ALA A 399 11.64 15.33 3.58
C ALA A 399 10.70 14.29 2.97
N SER A 400 10.25 14.45 1.72
CA SER A 400 9.47 13.42 1.02
C SER A 400 10.23 12.10 0.90
N ALA A 401 11.55 12.15 0.70
CA ALA A 401 12.39 10.97 0.63
C ALA A 401 12.69 10.37 2.00
N ILE A 402 12.88 11.21 3.03
CA ILE A 402 13.02 10.72 4.41
C ILE A 402 11.71 10.08 4.89
N PHE A 403 10.56 10.69 4.58
CA PHE A 403 9.25 10.13 4.86
C PHE A 403 9.12 8.72 4.27
N PHE A 404 9.39 8.55 2.98
CA PHE A 404 9.39 7.22 2.34
C PHE A 404 10.40 6.25 2.98
N TYR A 405 11.52 6.77 3.48
CA TYR A 405 12.57 5.96 4.09
C TYR A 405 12.18 5.39 5.47
N ILE A 406 11.42 6.15 6.26
CA ILE A 406 11.03 5.76 7.63
C ILE A 406 9.61 5.18 7.71
N TYR A 407 8.72 5.56 6.79
CA TYR A 407 7.31 5.19 6.82
C TYR A 407 7.10 3.81 6.17
N PRO A 408 6.59 2.80 6.89
CA PRO A 408 6.43 1.45 6.34
C PRO A 408 5.28 1.39 5.33
N GLN A 409 5.41 0.48 4.35
CA GLN A 409 4.36 0.19 3.37
C GLN A 409 4.12 -1.30 3.35
N PRO A 410 3.27 -1.83 4.24
CA PRO A 410 3.03 -3.26 4.37
C PRO A 410 2.73 -3.90 3.01
N PRO A 411 3.28 -5.10 2.73
CA PRO A 411 4.05 -5.96 3.64
C PRO A 411 5.54 -5.55 3.84
N LYS A 412 5.98 -4.43 3.26
CA LYS A 412 7.37 -3.97 3.33
C LYS A 412 7.67 -3.27 4.67
N PRO A 413 8.78 -3.59 5.35
CA PRO A 413 9.27 -2.78 6.46
C PRO A 413 9.75 -1.40 5.97
N SER A 414 9.99 -0.47 6.88
CA SER A 414 10.70 0.76 6.54
C SER A 414 12.18 0.49 6.23
N MET A 415 12.77 1.24 5.31
CA MET A 415 14.22 1.15 5.03
C MET A 415 15.04 1.50 6.25
N GLN A 416 14.56 2.43 7.09
CA GLN A 416 15.19 2.76 8.36
C GLN A 416 15.35 1.52 9.27
N PHE A 417 14.33 0.68 9.38
CA PHE A 417 14.41 -0.53 10.21
C PHE A 417 15.31 -1.61 9.62
N VAL A 418 15.46 -1.66 8.29
CA VAL A 418 16.47 -2.51 7.65
C VAL A 418 17.88 -2.04 8.03
N ILE A 419 18.14 -0.74 7.99
CA ILE A 419 19.48 -0.19 8.20
C ILE A 419 19.90 -0.13 9.67
N ASP A 420 18.98 0.18 10.59
CA ASP A 420 19.29 0.22 12.02
C ASP A 420 19.14 -1.14 12.72
N GLY A 421 18.72 -2.18 12.00
CA GLY A 421 18.58 -3.54 12.49
C GLY A 421 17.34 -3.79 13.36
N THR A 422 16.38 -2.85 13.43
CA THR A 422 15.10 -3.10 14.09
C THR A 422 14.31 -4.20 13.36
N TRP A 423 14.36 -4.25 12.02
CA TRP A 423 13.73 -5.34 11.26
C TRP A 423 14.58 -6.60 11.33
N GLN A 424 13.97 -7.67 11.87
CA GLN A 424 14.58 -8.99 11.99
C GLN A 424 13.81 -9.98 11.10
N PRO A 425 14.33 -10.37 9.92
CA PRO A 425 13.61 -11.21 8.99
C PRO A 425 13.29 -12.58 9.58
N ASN A 426 12.03 -13.02 9.41
CA ASN A 426 11.57 -14.33 9.84
C ASN A 426 11.93 -15.42 8.82
N ALA A 427 11.45 -16.65 9.04
CA ALA A 427 11.73 -17.77 8.14
C ALA A 427 11.19 -17.55 6.71
N GLN A 428 10.04 -16.89 6.58
CA GLN A 428 9.43 -16.59 5.28
C GLN A 428 10.22 -15.53 4.52
N ASP A 429 10.64 -14.45 5.20
CA ASP A 429 11.53 -13.44 4.61
C ASP A 429 12.84 -14.07 4.11
N LYS A 430 13.47 -14.89 4.95
CA LYS A 430 14.72 -15.60 4.60
C LYS A 430 14.55 -16.55 3.42
N ALA A 431 13.44 -17.31 3.38
CA ALA A 431 13.12 -18.19 2.25
C ALA A 431 12.83 -17.42 0.95
N ALA A 432 12.41 -16.15 1.07
CA ALA A 432 12.26 -15.22 -0.04
C ALA A 432 13.58 -14.51 -0.44
N GLY A 433 14.70 -14.80 0.24
CA GLY A 433 15.97 -14.12 0.00
C GLY A 433 16.03 -12.70 0.58
N LEU A 434 15.05 -12.31 1.41
CA LEU A 434 14.97 -11.00 2.04
C LEU A 434 15.77 -11.03 3.36
N VAL A 435 17.04 -10.63 3.28
CA VAL A 435 17.99 -10.60 4.41
C VAL A 435 18.56 -9.19 4.59
N PRO A 436 19.04 -8.80 5.79
CA PRO A 436 19.50 -7.44 6.01
C PRO A 436 20.67 -7.06 5.07
N GLY A 437 20.56 -5.92 4.41
CA GLY A 437 21.56 -5.42 3.45
C GLY A 437 20.97 -4.36 2.52
N PHE A 438 21.85 -3.70 1.76
CA PHE A 438 21.45 -2.68 0.79
C PHE A 438 20.50 -3.20 -0.31
N GLY A 439 20.59 -4.47 -0.69
CA GLY A 439 19.70 -5.06 -1.70
C GLY A 439 18.22 -4.98 -1.34
N VAL A 440 17.89 -5.19 -0.05
CA VAL A 440 16.50 -5.13 0.42
C VAL A 440 15.94 -3.71 0.38
N THR A 441 16.76 -2.67 0.47
CA THR A 441 16.27 -1.29 0.31
C THR A 441 15.88 -0.99 -1.14
N THR A 442 16.59 -1.56 -2.12
CA THR A 442 16.17 -1.57 -3.53
C THR A 442 14.84 -2.31 -3.72
N GLN A 443 14.68 -3.47 -3.07
CA GLN A 443 13.41 -4.23 -3.10
C GLN A 443 12.24 -3.43 -2.53
N ILE A 444 12.46 -2.67 -1.45
CA ILE A 444 11.44 -1.79 -0.85
C ILE A 444 11.03 -0.70 -1.84
N ILE A 445 12.01 -0.01 -2.45
CA ILE A 445 11.78 1.12 -3.37
C ILE A 445 11.07 0.70 -4.64
N ASN A 446 11.61 -0.29 -5.37
CA ASN A 446 11.12 -0.62 -6.71
C ASN A 446 11.24 -2.11 -7.07
N GLY A 447 10.99 -2.96 -6.08
CA GLY A 447 11.15 -4.40 -6.20
C GLY A 447 10.33 -5.11 -7.28
N GLY A 448 9.18 -4.55 -7.67
CA GLY A 448 8.36 -5.08 -8.75
C GLY A 448 9.00 -4.93 -10.13
N VAL A 449 9.99 -4.05 -10.27
CA VAL A 449 10.66 -3.74 -11.55
C VAL A 449 12.13 -4.15 -11.54
N GLU A 450 12.82 -3.96 -10.41
CA GLU A 450 14.29 -4.08 -10.36
C GLU A 450 14.80 -5.42 -9.81
N CYS A 451 13.91 -6.25 -9.23
CA CYS A 451 14.32 -7.39 -8.41
C CYS A 451 13.56 -8.67 -8.76
N GLY A 452 13.99 -9.80 -8.18
CA GLY A 452 13.35 -11.11 -8.38
C GLY A 452 13.75 -11.86 -9.65
N GLY A 453 14.38 -11.18 -10.60
CA GLY A 453 15.03 -11.81 -11.75
C GLY A 453 16.29 -12.61 -11.38
N SER A 454 16.76 -13.45 -12.29
CA SER A 454 17.99 -14.26 -12.12
C SER A 454 19.29 -13.46 -12.26
N VAL A 455 19.18 -12.21 -12.74
CA VAL A 455 20.30 -11.27 -12.94
C VAL A 455 20.00 -9.94 -12.25
N GLU A 456 21.05 -9.21 -11.87
CA GLU A 456 20.88 -7.81 -11.46
C GLU A 456 20.62 -6.96 -12.71
N VAL A 457 19.51 -6.23 -12.73
CA VAL A 457 19.22 -5.28 -13.80
C VAL A 457 20.12 -4.03 -13.67
N ALA A 458 20.24 -3.27 -14.75
CA ALA A 458 21.13 -2.11 -14.82
C ALA A 458 20.87 -1.08 -13.70
N GLN A 459 19.60 -0.86 -13.34
CA GLN A 459 19.18 0.06 -12.28
C GLN A 459 19.69 -0.40 -10.91
N SER A 460 19.54 -1.69 -10.59
CA SER A 460 20.08 -2.30 -9.36
C SER A 460 21.61 -2.20 -9.32
N LEU A 461 22.29 -2.50 -10.44
CA LEU A 461 23.75 -2.36 -10.56
C LEU A 461 24.22 -0.91 -10.32
N ASN A 462 23.49 0.07 -10.84
CA ASN A 462 23.80 1.49 -10.59
C ASN A 462 23.67 1.83 -9.10
N ARG A 463 22.59 1.40 -8.44
CA ARG A 463 22.39 1.60 -7.00
C ARG A 463 23.52 0.99 -6.19
N ILE A 464 23.94 -0.23 -6.51
CA ILE A 464 25.08 -0.90 -5.86
C ILE A 464 26.35 -0.06 -6.01
N LYS A 465 26.69 0.33 -7.25
CA LYS A 465 27.87 1.17 -7.54
C LYS A 465 27.86 2.48 -6.76
N TYR A 466 26.69 3.12 -6.66
CA TYR A 466 26.54 4.37 -5.92
C TYR A 466 26.67 4.14 -4.41
N TYR A 467 26.06 3.07 -3.88
CA TYR A 467 26.18 2.71 -2.47
C TYR A 467 27.61 2.41 -2.07
N GLU A 468 28.36 1.63 -2.85
CA GLU A 468 29.76 1.34 -2.58
C GLU A 468 30.61 2.63 -2.53
N ALA A 469 30.35 3.57 -3.45
CA ALA A 469 31.05 4.84 -3.49
C ALA A 469 30.71 5.73 -2.27
N PHE A 470 29.43 5.87 -1.93
CA PHE A 470 29.01 6.62 -0.74
C PHE A 470 29.44 5.95 0.57
N ALA A 471 29.43 4.63 0.64
CA ALA A 471 29.89 3.88 1.80
C ALA A 471 31.39 4.13 2.02
N LYS A 472 32.20 4.05 0.97
CA LYS A 472 33.63 4.41 1.04
C LYS A 472 33.83 5.84 1.50
N GLU A 473 33.11 6.78 0.89
CA GLU A 473 33.21 8.21 1.20
C GLU A 473 32.82 8.49 2.65
N LEU A 474 31.69 7.96 3.12
CA LEU A 474 31.16 8.22 4.47
C LEU A 474 31.75 7.30 5.56
N HIS A 475 32.73 6.47 5.21
CA HIS A 475 33.39 5.50 6.10
C HIS A 475 32.42 4.46 6.69
N VAL A 476 31.51 3.95 5.87
CA VAL A 476 30.61 2.85 6.20
C VAL A 476 31.30 1.53 5.85
N PRO A 477 31.50 0.61 6.82
CA PRO A 477 31.99 -0.72 6.51
C PRO A 477 30.89 -1.51 5.77
N ILE A 478 31.24 -2.10 4.63
CA ILE A 478 30.41 -3.10 3.96
C ILE A 478 30.90 -4.46 4.43
N ALA A 479 30.03 -5.20 5.12
CA ALA A 479 30.38 -6.54 5.59
C ALA A 479 30.57 -7.49 4.40
N SER A 480 31.51 -8.44 4.50
CA SER A 480 31.82 -9.39 3.43
C SER A 480 30.63 -10.26 3.00
N GLY A 481 29.65 -10.47 3.88
CA GLY A 481 28.41 -11.18 3.61
C GLY A 481 27.19 -10.27 3.37
N GLU A 482 27.36 -8.95 3.29
CA GLU A 482 26.24 -8.05 3.03
C GLU A 482 25.72 -8.22 1.60
N VAL A 483 24.41 -8.44 1.46
CA VAL A 483 23.77 -8.58 0.15
C VAL A 483 23.45 -7.18 -0.38
N LEU A 484 24.21 -6.74 -1.39
CA LEU A 484 24.05 -5.41 -1.99
C LEU A 484 23.01 -5.36 -3.11
N GLY A 485 22.83 -6.45 -3.87
CA GLY A 485 21.86 -6.53 -4.96
C GLY A 485 20.54 -7.17 -4.55
N CYS A 486 19.56 -7.19 -5.45
CA CYS A 486 18.23 -7.74 -5.19
C CYS A 486 17.78 -8.81 -6.19
N LYS A 487 18.67 -9.33 -7.02
CA LYS A 487 18.39 -10.52 -7.83
C LYS A 487 17.98 -11.68 -6.93
N ASN A 488 17.09 -12.53 -7.44
CA ASN A 488 16.49 -13.66 -6.74
C ASN A 488 15.66 -13.34 -5.48
N MET A 489 15.60 -12.07 -5.03
CA MET A 489 14.71 -11.69 -3.93
C MET A 489 13.25 -11.79 -4.40
N LYS A 490 12.44 -12.60 -3.72
CA LYS A 490 10.99 -12.61 -3.95
C LYS A 490 10.36 -11.36 -3.35
N GLN A 491 9.14 -11.05 -3.78
CA GLN A 491 8.37 -9.95 -3.21
C GLN A 491 8.11 -10.17 -1.70
N PHE A 492 7.98 -9.06 -0.96
CA PHE A 492 7.50 -9.10 0.41
C PHE A 492 6.08 -9.69 0.46
N ALA A 493 5.75 -10.38 1.53
CA ALA A 493 4.48 -11.09 1.70
C ALA A 493 3.88 -10.83 3.08
N GLU A 494 2.57 -11.04 3.24
CA GLU A 494 1.81 -10.74 4.47
C GLU A 494 2.31 -11.48 5.71
N GLY A 495 2.96 -12.63 5.55
CA GLY A 495 3.58 -13.39 6.65
C GLY A 495 5.00 -12.92 7.01
N GLY A 496 5.54 -11.89 6.36
CA GLY A 496 6.87 -11.35 6.63
C GLY A 496 6.96 -10.56 7.93
N ALA A 497 8.16 -10.47 8.51
CA ALA A 497 8.36 -9.78 9.80
C ALA A 497 8.13 -8.26 9.72
N GLY A 498 8.15 -7.69 8.52
CA GLY A 498 7.84 -6.28 8.26
C GLY A 498 6.37 -6.00 7.93
N ALA A 499 5.53 -7.04 7.80
CA ALA A 499 4.15 -6.93 7.34
C ALA A 499 3.20 -6.49 8.47
N LEU A 500 3.48 -5.33 9.07
CA LEU A 500 2.65 -4.73 10.10
C LEU A 500 1.31 -4.25 9.50
N PRO A 501 0.14 -4.70 9.98
CA PRO A 501 -1.13 -4.09 9.59
C PRO A 501 -1.24 -2.66 10.15
N ILE A 502 -1.46 -1.65 9.28
CA ILE A 502 -1.43 -0.21 9.66
C ILE A 502 -2.70 0.56 9.28
N TYR A 503 -3.71 -0.11 8.74
CA TYR A 503 -4.97 0.52 8.34
C TYR A 503 -6.15 -0.10 9.09
N TRP A 504 -7.20 0.68 9.32
CA TRP A 504 -8.44 0.16 9.89
C TRP A 504 -9.43 -0.23 8.80
N GLU A 505 -10.09 -1.36 8.98
CA GLU A 505 -11.21 -1.84 8.17
C GLU A 505 -12.29 -2.44 9.07
N MET A 506 -13.54 -2.50 8.58
CA MET A 506 -14.62 -3.21 9.24
C MET A 506 -14.20 -4.61 9.71
N ASN A 507 -14.48 -4.90 10.99
CA ASN A 507 -14.43 -6.28 11.47
C ASN A 507 -15.73 -7.00 11.14
N TRP A 508 -15.64 -8.10 10.39
CA TRP A 508 -16.79 -8.90 9.95
C TRP A 508 -17.15 -10.03 10.92
N ASP A 509 -16.43 -10.15 12.05
CA ASP A 509 -16.69 -11.19 13.04
C ASP A 509 -18.11 -11.08 13.63
N TYR A 510 -18.78 -12.23 13.77
CA TYR A 510 -20.10 -12.32 14.36
C TYR A 510 -20.04 -12.23 15.88
N ASN A 511 -20.93 -11.43 16.48
CA ASN A 511 -21.09 -11.33 17.91
C ASN A 511 -22.57 -11.49 18.31
N GLU A 512 -22.92 -12.66 18.84
CA GLU A 512 -24.30 -13.02 19.25
C GLU A 512 -24.92 -12.05 20.27
N LYS A 513 -24.10 -11.30 21.02
CA LYS A 513 -24.56 -10.37 22.05
C LYS A 513 -24.93 -9.00 21.48
N ASN A 514 -24.55 -8.75 20.23
CA ASN A 514 -24.76 -7.46 19.59
C ASN A 514 -26.02 -7.49 18.71
N PRO A 515 -26.72 -6.35 18.58
CA PRO A 515 -27.84 -6.21 17.65
C PRO A 515 -27.47 -6.66 16.23
N GLY A 516 -28.28 -7.55 15.66
CA GLY A 516 -28.04 -8.10 14.33
C GLY A 516 -26.77 -8.94 14.19
N GLY A 517 -26.10 -9.31 15.29
CA GLY A 517 -24.87 -10.10 15.26
C GLY A 517 -23.61 -9.35 14.82
N LYS A 518 -23.69 -8.02 14.66
CA LYS A 518 -22.61 -7.19 14.11
C LYS A 518 -21.46 -7.03 15.13
N SER A 519 -20.23 -6.89 14.66
CA SER A 519 -19.06 -6.66 15.54
C SER A 519 -19.10 -5.28 16.25
N TYR A 520 -19.60 -4.25 15.55
CA TYR A 520 -19.45 -2.84 15.92
C TYR A 520 -17.99 -2.42 16.19
N ALA A 521 -17.07 -3.02 15.44
CA ALA A 521 -15.64 -2.81 15.59
C ALA A 521 -14.94 -2.75 14.22
N CYS A 522 -13.79 -2.09 14.19
CA CYS A 522 -12.82 -2.23 13.11
C CYS A 522 -11.64 -3.10 13.56
N LYS A 523 -10.84 -3.57 12.62
CA LYS A 523 -9.60 -4.31 12.87
C LYS A 523 -8.47 -3.78 11.99
N LEU A 524 -7.23 -4.09 12.36
CA LEU A 524 -6.08 -3.73 11.55
C LEU A 524 -5.98 -4.63 10.31
N VAL A 525 -5.63 -4.02 9.17
CA VAL A 525 -5.38 -4.70 7.89
C VAL A 525 -4.10 -4.17 7.23
N GLY A 526 -3.53 -4.99 6.32
CA GLY A 526 -2.29 -4.68 5.60
C GLY A 526 -2.47 -3.88 4.31
N TYR A 527 -3.70 -3.74 3.81
CA TYR A 527 -4.00 -2.97 2.60
C TYR A 527 -4.52 -1.57 2.95
N GLN A 528 -4.29 -0.62 2.04
CA GLN A 528 -4.60 0.79 2.25
C GLN A 528 -6.12 1.02 2.33
N THR A 529 -6.55 1.75 3.36
CA THR A 529 -7.91 2.26 3.53
C THR A 529 -7.87 3.76 3.85
N PRO A 530 -9.02 4.46 3.92
CA PRO A 530 -9.06 5.85 4.39
C PRO A 530 -8.61 6.06 5.85
N TYR A 531 -8.47 4.99 6.64
CA TYR A 531 -8.32 5.06 8.09
C TYR A 531 -6.97 4.49 8.52
N SER A 532 -6.11 5.33 9.07
CA SER A 532 -4.74 4.96 9.45
C SER A 532 -4.63 4.65 10.94
N ALA A 533 -3.94 3.57 11.28
CA ALA A 533 -3.58 3.25 12.67
C ALA A 533 -2.60 4.26 13.28
N PHE A 534 -1.94 5.08 12.46
CA PHE A 534 -1.04 6.12 12.93
C PHE A 534 -1.76 7.43 13.27
N LYS A 535 -3.06 7.53 12.98
CA LYS A 535 -3.86 8.70 13.26
C LYS A 535 -4.86 8.40 14.37
N LYS A 536 -4.62 9.03 15.52
CA LYS A 536 -5.52 8.92 16.67
C LYS A 536 -6.94 9.35 16.27
N GLY A 537 -7.92 8.50 16.55
CA GLY A 537 -9.32 8.72 16.27
C GLY A 537 -9.81 8.07 14.97
N ASP A 538 -8.91 7.65 14.07
CA ASP A 538 -9.32 7.01 12.81
C ASP A 538 -9.98 5.66 13.04
N TYR A 539 -9.68 4.97 14.14
CA TYR A 539 -10.44 3.78 14.55
C TYR A 539 -11.92 4.12 14.73
N ALA A 540 -12.22 5.21 15.44
CA ALA A 540 -13.60 5.64 15.67
C ALA A 540 -14.29 6.09 14.38
N GLU A 541 -13.57 6.76 13.48
CA GLU A 541 -14.10 7.14 12.16
C GLU A 541 -14.39 5.93 11.28
N CYS A 542 -13.53 4.91 11.31
CA CYS A 542 -13.78 3.62 10.67
C CYS A 542 -15.07 2.98 11.21
N VAL A 543 -15.20 2.87 12.54
CA VAL A 543 -16.40 2.28 13.16
C VAL A 543 -17.67 3.07 12.78
N LYS A 544 -17.65 4.40 12.86
CA LYS A 544 -18.79 5.24 12.45
C LYS A 544 -19.18 5.04 11.00
N LYS A 545 -18.19 4.90 10.11
CA LYS A 545 -18.43 4.73 8.68
C LYS A 545 -19.18 3.44 8.36
N HIS A 546 -18.80 2.34 9.02
CA HIS A 546 -19.35 1.02 8.75
C HIS A 546 -20.60 0.70 9.58
N PHE A 547 -20.80 1.39 10.70
CA PHE A 547 -21.95 1.21 11.59
C PHE A 547 -22.68 2.54 11.81
N PRO A 548 -23.39 3.08 10.81
CA PRO A 548 -24.07 4.38 10.92
C PRO A 548 -25.17 4.41 11.98
N ASP A 549 -25.73 3.25 12.32
CA ASP A 549 -26.76 3.10 13.36
C ASP A 549 -26.18 3.06 14.79
N LEU A 550 -24.85 3.05 14.93
CA LEU A 550 -24.18 3.07 16.23
C LEU A 550 -24.34 4.43 16.90
N VAL A 551 -24.80 4.43 18.16
CA VAL A 551 -24.84 5.64 18.98
C VAL A 551 -23.58 5.73 19.83
N ILE A 552 -22.76 6.75 19.55
CA ILE A 552 -21.58 7.06 20.36
C ILE A 552 -21.97 7.99 21.50
N THR A 553 -21.66 7.57 22.73
CA THR A 553 -21.97 8.33 23.95
C THR A 553 -20.71 8.95 24.54
N ASP A 554 -20.85 10.11 25.20
CA ASP A 554 -19.71 10.84 25.79
C ASP A 554 -19.22 10.28 27.14
N LYS A 555 -19.93 9.30 27.72
CA LYS A 555 -19.66 8.75 29.07
C LYS A 555 -18.97 7.41 29.03
#